data_AF-A0A3D5Q0P5-F1
#
_entry.id   AF-A0A3D5Q0P5-F1
#
_cell.length_a   1.000
_cell.length_b   1.000
_cell.length_c   1.000
_cell.angle_alpha   90.00
_cell.angle_beta   90.00
_cell.angle_gamma   90.00
#
_symmetry.space_group_name_H-M   'P 1'
#
loop_
_entity.id
_entity.type
_entity.pdbx_description
1 polymer ?
#
loop_
_entity_poly.entity_id
_entity_poly.type
_entity_poly.pdbx_seq_one_letter_code
_entity_poly.pdbx_strand_id
1 'polypeptide(L)' 'MPETLPKDSVGIVTPQAQTFAAPVTLDCGQALDQYQLVYETYGELNSDASNAVLVCHALSGHHHAAG' A
#
# COMPACT_ATOMS: atom_id res chain seq x y z
N MET A 1 -4.86 -12.79 23.19
CA MET A 1 -5.15 -11.60 22.36
C MET A 1 -6.01 -10.66 23.18
N PRO A 2 -5.78 -9.33 23.14
CA PRO A 2 -6.66 -8.40 23.84
C PRO A 2 -8.10 -8.55 23.31
N GLU A 3 -9.09 -8.49 24.21
CA GLU A 3 -10.50 -8.70 23.86
C GLU A 3 -11.12 -7.52 23.12
N THR A 4 -10.45 -6.35 23.13
CA THR A 4 -10.91 -5.14 22.45
C THR A 4 -9.71 -4.39 21.85
N LEU A 5 -9.90 -3.91 20.60
CA LEU A 5 -8.92 -3.03 19.95
C LEU A 5 -9.12 -1.59 20.44
N PRO A 6 -8.04 -0.80 20.61
CA PRO A 6 -8.15 0.62 20.94
C PRO A 6 -9.04 1.36 19.93
N LYS A 7 -9.81 2.34 20.40
CA LYS A 7 -10.71 3.15 19.55
C LYS A 7 -9.99 3.86 18.41
N ASP A 8 -8.72 4.21 18.62
CA ASP A 8 -7.86 4.90 17.65
C ASP A 8 -7.01 3.92 16.81
N SER A 9 -7.33 2.62 16.86
CA SER A 9 -6.69 1.60 16.03
C SER A 9 -7.36 1.52 14.66
N VAL A 10 -6.56 1.31 13.63
CA VAL A 10 -7.05 0.97 12.28
C VAL A 10 -7.46 -0.50 12.14
N GLY A 11 -7.35 -1.29 13.21
CA GLY A 11 -7.69 -2.70 13.25
C GLY A 11 -6.71 -3.59 12.47
N ILE A 12 -7.16 -4.80 12.11
CA ILE A 12 -6.38 -5.73 11.30
C ILE A 12 -6.48 -5.29 9.84
N VAL A 13 -5.34 -5.00 9.23
CA VAL A 13 -5.26 -4.58 7.82
C VAL A 13 -4.67 -5.72 6.99
N THR A 14 -5.29 -5.99 5.85
CA THR A 14 -4.90 -7.08 4.96
C THR A 14 -4.13 -6.50 3.77
N PRO A 15 -2.91 -6.99 3.48
CA PRO A 15 -2.17 -6.61 2.29
C PRO A 15 -2.96 -6.90 1.02
N GLN A 16 -2.94 -5.94 0.10
CA GLN A 16 -3.48 -6.07 -1.25
C GLN A 16 -2.33 -6.18 -2.23
N ALA A 17 -2.48 -7.01 -3.26
CA ALA A 17 -1.44 -7.18 -4.28
C ALA A 17 -2.04 -6.93 -5.66
N GLN A 18 -1.55 -5.90 -6.34
CA GLN A 18 -1.97 -5.54 -7.68
C GLN A 18 -0.90 -5.98 -8.69
N THR A 19 -1.30 -6.78 -9.66
CA THR A 19 -0.44 -7.21 -10.77
C THR A 19 -0.57 -6.25 -11.95
N PHE A 20 0.56 -5.84 -12.49
CA PHE A 20 0.66 -5.00 -13.68
C PHE A 20 1.32 -5.80 -14.79
N ALA A 21 0.60 -6.01 -15.90
CA ALA A 21 1.12 -6.75 -17.05
C ALA A 21 1.93 -5.86 -18.00
N ALA A 22 1.72 -4.54 -17.94
CA ALA A 22 2.44 -3.58 -18.77
C ALA A 22 3.84 -3.32 -18.19
N PRO A 23 4.89 -3.29 -19.03
CA PRO A 23 6.24 -3.01 -18.58
C PRO A 23 6.38 -1.56 -18.08
N VAL A 24 7.23 -1.37 -17.08
CA VAL A 24 7.64 -0.04 -16.59
C VAL A 24 9.10 0.21 -16.93
N THR A 25 9.40 1.36 -17.52
CA THR A 25 10.77 1.79 -17.77
C THR A 25 11.39 2.33 -16.49
N LEU A 26 12.54 1.80 -16.12
CA LEU A 26 13.33 2.22 -14.99
C LEU A 26 14.31 3.32 -15.39
N ASP A 27 14.73 4.14 -14.42
CA ASP A 27 15.68 5.24 -14.64
C ASP A 27 17.04 4.77 -15.20
N CYS A 28 17.42 3.51 -14.97
CA CYS A 28 18.63 2.90 -15.55
C CYS A 28 18.49 2.50 -17.03
N GLY A 29 17.35 2.80 -17.66
CA GLY A 29 17.06 2.50 -19.07
C GLY A 29 16.59 1.07 -19.33
N GLN A 30 16.46 0.24 -18.30
CA GLN A 30 15.89 -1.10 -18.42
C GLN A 30 14.37 -1.08 -18.28
N ALA A 31 13.70 -2.11 -18.81
CA ALA A 31 12.29 -2.34 -18.57
C ALA A 31 12.13 -3.44 -17.52
N LEU A 32 11.27 -3.19 -16.53
CA LEU A 32 10.72 -4.23 -15.70
C LEU A 32 9.39 -4.64 -16.33
N ASP A 33 9.33 -5.87 -16.83
CA ASP A 33 8.10 -6.48 -17.37
C ASP A 33 7.09 -6.75 -16.23
N GLN A 34 6.18 -7.70 -16.41
CA GLN A 34 5.11 -8.02 -15.47
C GLN A 34 5.57 -7.98 -13.99
N TYR A 35 5.00 -7.06 -13.22
CA TYR A 35 5.38 -6.82 -11.82
C TYR A 35 4.16 -6.78 -10.90
N GLN A 36 4.41 -6.97 -9.61
CA GLN A 36 3.39 -6.97 -8.57
C GLN A 36 3.71 -5.92 -7.52
N LEU A 37 2.74 -5.07 -7.20
CA LEU A 37 2.84 -4.09 -6.12
C LEU A 37 1.97 -4.54 -4.94
N VAL A 38 2.59 -4.67 -3.77
CA VAL A 38 1.88 -4.98 -2.52
C VAL A 38 1.73 -3.69 -1.70
N TYR A 39 0.49 -3.38 -1.31
CA TYR A 39 0.16 -2.17 -0.55
C TYR A 39 -0.96 -2.45 0.45
N GLU A 40 -1.14 -1.53 1.39
CA GLU A 40 -2.25 -1.50 2.33
C GLU A 40 -3.00 -0.17 2.19
N THR A 41 -4.30 -0.18 2.45
CA THR A 41 -5.13 1.04 2.48
C THR A 41 -5.77 1.20 3.85
N TYR A 42 -5.81 2.43 4.32
CA TYR A 42 -6.40 2.78 5.61
C TYR A 42 -7.50 3.81 5.37
N GLY A 43 -8.74 3.43 5.66
CA GLY A 43 -9.94 4.22 5.32
C GLY A 43 -10.52 3.91 3.94
N GLU A 44 -11.39 4.79 3.45
CA GLU A 44 -12.14 4.62 2.20
C GLU A 44 -11.92 5.81 1.25
N LEU A 45 -11.78 5.50 -0.04
CA LEU A 45 -11.70 6.51 -1.09
C LEU A 45 -13.09 7.14 -1.30
N ASN A 46 -13.16 8.47 -1.38
CA ASN A 46 -14.41 9.16 -1.68
C ASN A 46 -14.77 9.04 -3.18
N SER A 47 -16.01 9.38 -3.53
CA SER A 47 -16.55 9.16 -4.89
C SER A 47 -15.84 9.94 -6.00
N ASP A 48 -15.25 11.08 -5.67
CA ASP A 48 -14.47 11.93 -6.58
C ASP A 48 -12.95 11.66 -6.51
N ALA A 49 -12.54 10.65 -5.72
CA ALA A 49 -11.15 10.22 -5.55
C ALA A 49 -10.17 11.32 -5.10
N SER A 50 -10.66 12.32 -4.38
CA SER A 50 -9.89 13.51 -3.98
C SER A 50 -9.18 13.38 -2.62
N ASN A 51 -9.36 12.27 -1.91
CA ASN A 51 -8.85 12.09 -0.54
C ASN A 51 -7.71 11.05 -0.42
N ALA A 52 -7.12 10.61 -1.53
CA ALA A 52 -6.00 9.67 -1.51
C ALA A 52 -4.71 10.35 -1.03
N VAL A 53 -4.00 9.69 -0.10
CA VAL A 53 -2.68 10.09 0.39
C VAL A 53 -1.73 8.91 0.25
N LEU A 54 -0.60 9.09 -0.44
CA LEU A 54 0.44 8.08 -0.59
C LEU A 54 1.48 8.22 0.52
N VAL A 55 1.73 7.12 1.24
CA VAL A 55 2.78 7.05 2.26
C VAL A 55 3.94 6.21 1.72
N CYS A 56 5.10 6.82 1.53
CA CYS A 56 6.33 6.11 1.17
C CYS A 56 7.08 5.70 2.44
N HIS A 57 7.47 4.43 2.53
CA HIS A 57 8.21 3.92 3.68
C HIS A 57 9.69 4.33 3.65
N ALA A 58 10.34 4.33 4.82
CA ALA A 58 11.78 4.46 4.93
C ALA A 58 12.50 3.18 4.46
N LEU A 59 13.82 3.24 4.25
CA LEU A 59 14.60 2.13 3.67
C LEU A 59 14.46 0.79 4.41
N SER A 60 14.36 0.82 5.74
CA SER A 60 14.20 -0.39 6.57
C SER A 60 12.73 -0.76 6.85
N GLY A 61 11.77 0.03 6.33
CA GLY A 61 10.34 -0.22 6.47
C GLY A 61 9.77 -1.09 5.37
N HIS A 62 8.48 -1.41 5.46
CA HIS A 62 7.70 -2.10 4.43
C HIS A 62 6.30 -1.48 4.31
N HIS A 63 5.43 -2.08 3.49
CA HIS A 63 4.08 -1.57 3.19
C HIS A 63 3.11 -1.55 4.39
N HIS A 64 3.50 -2.07 5.56
CA HIS A 64 2.69 -2.07 6.75
C HIS A 64 2.95 -0.81 7.57
N ALA A 65 2.11 0.21 7.38
CA ALA A 65 2.24 1.48 8.10
C ALA A 65 1.64 1.42 9.51
N ALA A 66 0.84 0.39 9.82
CA ALA A 66 0.13 0.28 11.10
C ALA A 66 0.97 -0.28 12.27
N GLY A 67 2.15 -0.87 11.98
CA GLY A 67 3.07 -1.39 12.98
C GLY A 67 2.78 -2.82 13.43
#